data_AF-A0ABD6T4W6-F1
#
_entry.id   AF-A0ABD6T4W6-F1
#
_cell.length_a   1.000
_cell.length_b   1.000
_cell.length_c   1.000
_cell.angle_alpha   90.00
_cell.angle_beta   90.00
_cell.angle_gamma   90.00
#
_symmetry.space_group_name_H-M   'P 1'
#
loop_
_entity.id
_entity.type
_entity.pdbx_description
1 polymer ?
#
loop_
_entity_poly.entity_id
_entity_poly.type
_entity_poly.pdbx_seq_one_letter_code
_entity_poly.pdbx_strand_id
1 'polypeptide(L)'
;QFKLLNDPNFSSQNPPKDFYLGSPVFWDSILKIKAAEMSKEQKTPLLIIQGERDYQVQSKIEIPLWKEQLKERDNVDYRLYPKLNHFFTEGDGELSKPDEYNSPANIPEYVINDIATWVQGRAK
;
A
#
# COMPACT_ATOMS: atom_id res chain seq x y z
N GLN A 1 20.06 -7.96 0.35
CA GLN A 1 18.97 -8.83 -0.15
C GLN A 1 17.96 -8.02 -0.96
N PHE A 2 17.05 -7.21 -0.39
CA PHE A 2 16.05 -6.47 -1.20
C PHE A 2 16.62 -5.55 -2.29
N LYS A 3 17.80 -4.96 -2.08
CA LYS A 3 18.47 -4.17 -3.13
C LYS A 3 18.75 -4.94 -4.43
N LEU A 4 18.88 -6.27 -4.36
CA LEU A 4 19.08 -7.13 -5.54
C LEU A 4 17.86 -7.13 -6.47
N LEU A 5 16.67 -6.82 -5.94
CA LEU A 5 15.44 -6.71 -6.73
C LEU A 5 15.39 -5.44 -7.59
N ASN A 6 16.25 -4.46 -7.30
CA ASN A 6 16.37 -3.24 -8.08
C ASN A 6 17.34 -3.38 -9.26
N ASP A 7 17.98 -4.55 -9.44
CA ASP A 7 18.81 -4.81 -10.61
C ASP A 7 17.89 -4.90 -11.86
N PRO A 8 18.11 -4.07 -12.88
CA PRO A 8 17.31 -4.13 -14.11
C PRO A 8 17.42 -5.49 -14.85
N ASN A 9 18.43 -6.29 -14.52
CA ASN A 9 18.64 -7.63 -15.08
C ASN A 9 18.14 -8.75 -14.15
N PHE A 10 17.45 -8.42 -13.05
CA PHE A 10 16.83 -9.45 -12.21
C PHE A 10 15.88 -10.31 -13.05
N SER A 11 16.09 -11.63 -13.00
CA SER A 11 15.24 -12.59 -13.70
C SER A 11 15.07 -13.83 -12.84
N SER A 12 13.85 -14.38 -12.84
CA SER A 12 13.60 -15.65 -12.17
C SER A 12 14.35 -16.82 -12.80
N GLN A 13 14.73 -16.72 -14.08
CA GLN A 13 15.44 -17.76 -14.82
C GLN A 13 16.94 -17.77 -14.52
N ASN A 14 17.49 -16.65 -14.03
CA ASN A 14 18.89 -16.53 -13.67
C ASN A 14 19.04 -15.54 -12.49
N PRO A 15 18.60 -15.94 -11.27
CA PRO A 15 18.68 -15.07 -10.11
C PRO A 15 20.15 -14.79 -9.72
N PRO A 16 20.44 -13.66 -9.07
CA PRO A 16 21.76 -13.39 -8.51
C PRO A 16 22.24 -14.53 -7.60
N LYS A 17 23.54 -14.86 -7.63
CA LYS A 17 24.11 -15.96 -6.83
C LYS A 17 23.84 -15.84 -5.34
N ASP A 18 23.73 -14.60 -4.84
CA ASP A 18 23.51 -14.30 -3.42
C ASP A 18 22.03 -13.98 -3.10
N PHE A 19 21.09 -14.50 -3.90
CA PHE A 19 19.66 -14.27 -3.73
C PHE A 19 19.04 -15.25 -2.72
N TYR A 20 18.63 -14.72 -1.55
CA TYR A 20 18.10 -15.54 -0.45
C TYR A 20 16.70 -15.12 0.02
N LEU A 21 15.93 -14.44 -0.84
CA LEU A 21 14.56 -13.99 -0.53
C LEU A 21 13.47 -15.03 -0.86
N GLY A 22 13.83 -16.30 -1.00
CA GLY A 22 12.91 -17.36 -1.41
C GLY A 22 12.79 -17.47 -2.93
N SER A 23 11.58 -17.70 -3.43
CA SER A 23 11.33 -18.00 -4.86
C SER A 23 11.64 -16.80 -5.77
N PRO A 24 12.63 -16.89 -6.68
CA PRO A 24 12.89 -15.83 -7.65
C PRO A 24 11.73 -15.57 -8.61
N VAL A 25 10.94 -16.61 -8.93
CA VAL A 25 9.74 -16.50 -9.77
C VAL A 25 8.70 -15.60 -9.13
N PHE A 26 8.51 -15.73 -7.81
CA PHE A 26 7.59 -14.86 -7.08
C PHE A 26 8.01 -13.39 -7.24
N TRP A 27 9.29 -13.09 -6.96
CA TRP A 27 9.80 -11.73 -7.06
C TRP A 27 9.74 -11.16 -8.47
N ASP A 28 10.13 -11.91 -9.50
CA ASP A 28 10.03 -11.46 -10.90
C ASP A 28 8.56 -11.20 -11.33
N SER A 29 7.61 -11.97 -10.79
CA SER A 29 6.18 -11.77 -11.08
C SER A 29 5.64 -10.46 -10.50
N ILE A 30 6.06 -10.08 -9.29
CA ILE A 30 5.53 -8.89 -8.62
C ILE A 30 6.31 -7.61 -8.95
N LEU A 31 7.59 -7.70 -9.35
CA LEU A 31 8.39 -6.52 -9.75
C LEU A 31 7.83 -5.80 -10.97
N LYS A 32 7.10 -6.52 -11.82
CA LYS A 32 6.42 -5.95 -12.99
C LYS A 32 5.13 -5.23 -12.64
N ILE A 33 4.61 -5.41 -11.41
CA ILE A 33 3.36 -4.80 -10.96
C ILE A 33 3.67 -3.42 -10.40
N LYS A 34 3.43 -2.39 -11.21
CA LYS A 34 3.53 -0.98 -10.79
C LYS A 34 2.14 -0.41 -10.56
N ALA A 35 1.53 -0.77 -9.43
CA ALA A 35 0.11 -0.51 -9.16
C ALA A 35 -0.32 0.96 -9.39
N ALA A 36 0.46 1.93 -8.89
CA ALA A 36 0.14 3.35 -9.08
C ALA A 36 0.23 3.81 -10.55
N GLU A 37 1.22 3.32 -11.30
CA GLU A 37 1.37 3.62 -12.74
C GLU A 37 0.23 2.99 -13.54
N MET A 38 -0.06 1.71 -13.31
CA MET A 38 -1.14 0.96 -13.97
C MET A 38 -2.52 1.58 -13.68
N SER A 39 -2.70 2.18 -12.50
CA SER A 39 -3.95 2.83 -12.12
C SER A 39 -4.24 4.12 -12.89
N LYS A 40 -3.27 4.69 -13.62
CA LYS A 40 -3.51 5.88 -14.47
C LYS A 40 -4.55 5.63 -15.55
N GLU A 41 -4.58 4.44 -16.12
CA GLU A 41 -5.42 4.09 -17.27
C GLU A 41 -6.84 3.66 -16.86
N GLN A 42 -7.06 3.37 -15.58
CA GLN A 42 -8.38 2.98 -15.09
C GLN A 42 -9.36 4.17 -15.17
N LYS A 43 -10.65 3.90 -15.38
CA LYS A 43 -11.68 4.96 -15.40
C LYS A 43 -12.62 4.91 -14.21
N THR A 44 -12.62 3.80 -13.49
CA THR A 44 -13.41 3.61 -12.27
C THR A 44 -12.93 4.57 -11.17
N PRO A 45 -13.82 5.20 -10.40
CA PRO A 45 -13.45 5.95 -9.20
C PRO A 45 -12.57 5.10 -8.28
N LEU A 46 -11.58 5.73 -7.66
CA LEU A 46 -10.59 5.05 -6.81
C LEU A 46 -10.55 5.69 -5.42
N LEU A 47 -10.63 4.85 -4.38
CA LEU A 47 -10.38 5.25 -3.00
C LEU A 47 -9.05 4.65 -2.55
N ILE A 48 -8.13 5.51 -2.11
CA ILE A 48 -6.86 5.11 -1.50
C ILE A 48 -6.93 5.45 -0.01
N ILE A 49 -6.82 4.43 0.82
CA ILE A 49 -6.82 4.57 2.29
C ILE A 49 -5.52 4.04 2.88
N GLN A 50 -5.01 4.70 3.91
CA GLN A 50 -3.76 4.29 4.57
C GLN A 50 -3.73 4.69 6.06
N GLY A 51 -3.25 3.80 6.91
CA GLY A 51 -2.88 4.14 8.28
C GLY A 51 -1.52 4.83 8.32
N GLU A 52 -1.42 5.98 8.97
CA GLU A 52 -0.18 6.78 8.96
C GLU A 52 0.93 6.21 9.85
N ARG A 53 0.57 5.33 10.79
CA ARG A 53 1.55 4.66 11.65
C ARG A 53 2.14 3.41 11.00
N ASP A 54 1.71 3.00 9.81
CA ASP A 54 2.21 1.78 9.17
C ASP A 54 3.73 1.83 8.93
N TYR A 55 4.49 1.00 9.67
CA TYR A 55 5.94 0.91 9.53
C TYR A 55 6.38 0.06 8.33
N GLN A 56 5.52 -0.82 7.82
CA GLN A 56 5.80 -1.68 6.68
C GLN A 56 5.62 -0.92 5.37
N VAL A 57 4.60 -0.07 5.31
CA VAL A 57 4.21 0.71 4.14
C VAL A 57 3.99 2.16 4.57
N GLN A 58 5.06 2.95 4.55
CA GLN A 58 5.05 4.29 5.15
C GLN A 58 4.25 5.28 4.30
N SER A 59 3.20 5.86 4.89
CA SER A 59 2.32 6.85 4.22
C SER A 59 3.09 8.06 3.67
N LYS A 60 4.14 8.50 4.36
CA LYS A 60 5.02 9.61 3.95
C LYS A 60 5.74 9.37 2.62
N ILE A 61 5.91 8.11 2.21
CA ILE A 61 6.53 7.72 0.93
C ILE A 61 5.44 7.40 -0.09
N GLU A 62 4.49 6.53 0.29
CA GLU A 62 3.53 5.97 -0.66
C GLU A 62 2.48 6.98 -1.11
N ILE A 63 1.97 7.83 -0.23
CA ILE A 63 0.89 8.75 -0.59
C ILE A 63 1.36 9.83 -1.57
N PRO A 64 2.53 10.47 -1.39
CA PRO A 64 3.09 11.33 -2.42
C PRO A 64 3.30 10.62 -3.76
N LEU A 65 3.77 9.37 -3.75
CA LEU A 65 3.93 8.57 -4.96
C LEU A 65 2.60 8.39 -5.68
N TRP A 66 1.55 7.93 -4.99
CA TRP A 66 0.23 7.74 -5.56
C TRP A 66 -0.38 9.05 -6.09
N LYS A 67 -0.27 10.14 -5.31
CA LYS A 67 -0.75 11.47 -5.74
C LYS A 67 -0.05 11.96 -7.00
N GLU A 68 1.27 11.81 -7.11
CA GLU A 68 2.01 12.20 -8.31
C GLU A 68 1.62 11.34 -9.52
N GLN A 69 1.54 10.01 -9.34
CA GLN A 69 1.17 9.12 -10.44
C GLN A 69 -0.27 9.35 -10.92
N LEU A 70 -1.20 9.71 -10.04
CA LEU A 70 -2.61 9.88 -10.38
C LEU A 70 -3.06 11.34 -10.50
N LYS A 71 -2.12 12.30 -10.59
CA LYS A 71 -2.45 13.75 -10.61
C LYS A 71 -3.37 14.19 -11.76
N GLU A 72 -3.37 13.45 -12.87
CA GLU A 72 -4.21 13.71 -14.04
C GLU A 72 -5.63 13.14 -13.89
N ARG A 73 -5.92 12.44 -12.79
CA ARG A 73 -7.24 11.90 -12.49
C ARG A 73 -7.97 12.77 -11.47
N ASP A 74 -9.22 13.09 -11.77
CA ASP A 74 -10.12 13.88 -10.94
C ASP A 74 -11.08 13.03 -10.07
N ASN A 75 -11.03 11.70 -10.23
CA ASN A 75 -11.91 10.75 -9.56
C ASN A 75 -11.19 9.84 -8.55
N VAL A 76 -10.18 10.39 -7.86
CA VAL A 76 -9.39 9.68 -6.84
C VAL A 76 -9.52 10.39 -5.50
N ASP A 77 -9.98 9.65 -4.49
CA ASP A 77 -10.05 10.13 -3.11
C ASP A 77 -8.96 9.49 -2.26
N TYR A 78 -8.39 10.29 -1.36
CA TYR A 78 -7.35 9.86 -0.42
C TYR A 78 -7.86 10.05 1.01
N ARG A 79 -7.75 9.01 1.84
CA ARG A 79 -8.05 9.11 3.29
C ARG A 79 -6.90 8.54 4.10
N LEU A 80 -6.37 9.35 5.01
CA LEU A 80 -5.30 8.96 5.91
C LEU A 80 -5.84 8.92 7.34
N TYR A 81 -5.44 7.88 8.08
CA TYR A 81 -5.88 7.69 9.45
C TYR A 81 -4.66 7.77 10.39
N PRO A 82 -4.50 8.89 11.13
CA PRO A 82 -3.29 9.18 11.87
C PRO A 82 -2.91 8.14 12.94
N LYS A 83 -3.89 7.42 13.49
CA LYS A 83 -3.69 6.46 14.58
C LYS A 83 -3.53 5.02 14.12
N LEU A 84 -3.65 4.74 12.82
CA LEU A 84 -3.79 3.38 12.33
C LEU A 84 -2.48 2.79 11.82
N ASN A 85 -2.26 1.52 12.16
CA ASN A 85 -1.16 0.71 11.66
C ASN A 85 -1.55 -0.05 10.37
N HIS A 86 -0.68 -0.99 9.95
CA HIS A 86 -0.85 -1.81 8.76
C HIS A 86 -2.18 -2.58 8.70
N PHE A 87 -2.71 -3.00 9.85
CA PHE A 87 -3.97 -3.74 9.95
C PHE A 87 -5.18 -2.85 10.18
N PHE A 88 -5.03 -1.53 10.05
CA PHE A 88 -6.07 -0.56 10.37
C PHE A 88 -6.55 -0.65 11.83
N THR A 89 -5.63 -0.95 12.76
CA THR A 89 -5.91 -0.95 14.21
C THR A 89 -5.26 0.25 14.89
N GLU A 90 -5.89 0.79 15.92
CA GLU A 90 -5.41 1.98 16.62
C GLU A 90 -4.21 1.67 17.52
N GLY A 91 -3.30 2.64 17.61
CA GLY A 91 -2.24 2.66 18.60
C GLY A 91 -1.61 4.04 18.70
N ASP A 92 -0.53 4.13 19.48
CA ASP A 92 0.10 5.40 19.86
C ASP A 92 1.53 5.54 19.31
N GLY A 93 2.00 6.79 19.25
CA GLY A 93 3.33 7.12 18.70
C GLY A 93 3.33 7.25 17.18
N GLU A 94 4.48 7.65 16.64
CA GLU A 94 4.59 8.05 15.23
C GLU A 94 4.50 6.88 14.23
N LEU A 95 5.17 5.76 14.53
CA LEU A 95 5.11 4.53 13.74
C LEU A 95 4.73 3.36 14.65
N SER A 96 3.98 2.42 14.10
CA SER A 96 3.59 1.19 14.76
C SER A 96 4.78 0.25 14.87
N LYS A 97 4.67 -0.68 15.80
CA LYS A 97 5.69 -1.69 16.05
C LYS A 97 5.16 -3.10 15.78
N PRO A 98 6.02 -4.07 15.44
CA PRO A 98 5.58 -5.44 15.15
C PRO A 98 4.82 -6.13 16.31
N ASP A 99 5.12 -5.76 17.55
CA ASP A 99 4.50 -6.33 18.75
C ASP A 99 3.03 -5.93 18.92
N GLU A 100 2.61 -4.78 18.37
CA GLU A 100 1.20 -4.36 18.35
C GLU A 100 0.30 -5.39 17.66
N TYR A 101 0.82 -6.16 16.70
CA TYR A 101 0.06 -7.17 15.96
C TYR A 101 -0.38 -8.37 16.81
N ASN A 102 0.23 -8.54 17.99
CA ASN A 102 -0.14 -9.60 18.92
C ASN A 102 -1.33 -9.23 19.81
N SER A 103 -1.79 -7.98 19.75
CA SER A 103 -2.95 -7.50 20.49
C SER A 103 -4.20 -7.59 19.62
N PRO A 104 -5.23 -8.34 20.02
CA PRO A 104 -6.49 -8.37 19.30
C PRO A 104 -7.13 -6.97 19.25
N ALA A 105 -7.49 -6.52 18.06
CA ALA A 105 -8.22 -5.28 17.87
C ALA A 105 -9.09 -5.39 16.61
N ASN A 106 -10.07 -4.49 16.50
CA ASN A 106 -10.94 -4.39 15.34
C ASN A 106 -10.56 -3.15 14.53
N ILE A 107 -10.89 -3.18 13.24
CA ILE A 107 -10.89 -1.97 12.41
C ILE A 107 -11.91 -1.00 13.02
N PRO A 108 -11.53 0.27 13.31
CA PRO A 108 -12.46 1.23 13.90
C PRO A 108 -13.64 1.52 12.98
N GLU A 109 -14.79 1.78 13.61
CA GLU A 109 -16.05 2.04 12.92
C GLU A 109 -15.95 3.20 11.93
N TYR A 110 -15.15 4.23 12.23
CA TYR A 110 -14.96 5.37 11.33
C TYR A 110 -14.36 4.98 9.98
N VAL A 111 -13.48 3.98 9.92
CA VAL A 111 -12.91 3.48 8.65
C VAL A 111 -13.99 2.80 7.83
N ILE A 112 -14.79 1.95 8.49
CA ILE A 112 -15.89 1.20 7.87
C ILE A 112 -16.93 2.17 7.32
N ASN A 113 -17.33 3.16 8.12
CA ASN A 113 -18.30 4.19 7.74
C ASN A 113 -17.78 5.07 6.61
N ASP A 114 -16.49 5.41 6.59
CA ASP A 114 -15.87 6.17 5.50
C ASP A 114 -15.90 5.40 4.17
N ILE A 115 -15.57 4.11 4.19
CA ILE A 115 -15.64 3.25 3.00
C ILE A 115 -17.10 3.13 2.52
N ALA A 116 -18.03 2.83 3.43
CA ALA A 116 -19.45 2.68 3.10
C ALA A 116 -20.03 3.97 2.49
N THR A 117 -19.73 5.12 3.12
CA THR A 117 -20.14 6.44 2.63
C THR A 117 -19.55 6.72 1.26
N TRP A 118 -18.28 6.40 1.04
CA TRP A 118 -17.64 6.58 -0.26
C TRP A 118 -18.33 5.74 -1.34
N VAL A 119 -18.55 4.44 -1.10
CA VAL A 119 -19.23 3.56 -2.06
C VAL A 119 -20.64 4.07 -2.38
N GLN A 120 -21.43 4.44 -1.36
CA GLN A 120 -22.78 4.96 -1.55
C GLN A 120 -22.79 6.29 -2.32
N GLY A 121 -21.79 7.16 -2.08
CA GLY A 121 -21.63 8.42 -2.80
C GLY A 121 -21.29 8.25 -4.28
N ARG A 122 -20.74 7.10 -4.68
CA ARG A 122 -20.39 6.76 -6.07
C ARG A 122 -21.46 5.94 -6.81
N ALA A 123 -22.49 5.45 -6.11
CA ALA A 123 -23.57 4.63 -6.68
C ALA A 123 -24.72 5.44 -7.33
N LYS A 124 -24.47 6.71 -7.67
CA LYS A 124 -25.42 7.60 -8.38
C LYS A 124 -24.99 7.77 -9.82
#